data_AF-A0A2P2M469-F1
#
_entry.id   AF-A0A2P2M469-F1
#
_cell.length_a   1.000
_cell.length_b   1.000
_cell.length_c   1.000
_cell.angle_alpha   90.00
_cell.angle_beta   90.00
_cell.angle_gamma   90.00
#
_symmetry.space_group_name_H-M   'P 1'
#
loop_
_entity.id
_entity.type
_entity.pdbx_description
1 polymer ?
#
loop_
_entity_poly.entity_id
_entity_poly.type
_entity_poly.pdbx_seq_one_letter_code
_entity_poly.pdbx_strand_id
1 'polypeptide(L)'
;MAAKDSSYPSVNGERIPIWIFFKDLRLVFKMDELGLEIARMAFPAALALTADPVASLIDSAFIGHIGPVELAAVGISIALFNQVSRVAIFPLLSVTTSFVAEEDTTGRASPQVQENELLEEGSIANEEKEELIPQNASSEAAYKTKSLDSSFSISKIKDKKCIPSASSALVLGAILGLIQAAFLISGAKRLLKFMGISPDSPMLELAQQYLRLRSLGAPAVVLSLAMQGVFRGFKDTKTPLYATLAGDVTNIMLDPILMFVFHLGVTGAAIAHVISQYLISTILLWRLMEQVEILPPSIKHLPFSRFLKNGFLLLMRVIAVTFCVTLAASLAAQQSSTSMAAFQVCLQVWLATSLLADGLAVAGQAILASAFAKDDHDRAAAAASRVLQV
;
A
#
# COMPACT_ATOMS: atom_id res chain seq x y z
N MET A 1 19.68 -62.15 12.25
CA MET A 1 18.48 -61.58 12.90
C MET A 1 18.57 -60.06 12.71
N ALA A 2 18.08 -59.62 11.55
CA ALA A 2 18.05 -58.28 10.98
C ALA A 2 16.74 -58.22 10.17
N ALA A 3 16.02 -57.14 9.94
CA ALA A 3 16.17 -55.73 10.21
C ALA A 3 14.73 -55.16 10.34
N LYS A 4 14.57 -54.00 10.99
CA LYS A 4 13.32 -53.25 11.03
C LYS A 4 13.57 -51.94 10.28
N ASP A 5 13.33 -51.96 8.97
CA ASP A 5 13.38 -50.76 8.13
C ASP A 5 11.99 -50.14 8.04
N SER A 6 11.92 -48.88 8.45
CA SER A 6 10.80 -47.96 8.27
C SER A 6 10.69 -47.57 6.79
N SER A 7 9.66 -48.05 6.12
CA SER A 7 9.33 -47.65 4.75
C SER A 7 8.60 -46.31 4.73
N TYR A 8 9.30 -45.27 4.27
CA TYR A 8 8.69 -44.06 3.72
C TYR A 8 7.86 -44.44 2.48
N PRO A 9 6.63 -43.94 2.29
CA PRO A 9 5.99 -44.04 0.99
C PRO A 9 6.68 -43.05 0.04
N SER A 10 7.24 -43.59 -1.04
CA SER A 10 7.87 -42.84 -2.12
C SER A 10 6.89 -41.83 -2.70
N VAL A 11 7.26 -40.55 -2.63
CA VAL A 11 6.63 -39.48 -3.40
C VAL A 11 6.99 -39.71 -4.87
N ASN A 12 6.11 -40.40 -5.59
CA ASN A 12 6.21 -40.54 -7.03
C ASN A 12 5.85 -39.20 -7.67
N GLY A 13 6.75 -38.71 -8.53
CA GLY A 13 6.60 -37.46 -9.26
C GLY A 13 5.37 -37.45 -10.17
N GLU A 14 4.90 -36.23 -10.43
CA GLU A 14 3.96 -35.85 -11.48
C GLU A 14 2.51 -36.34 -11.30
N ARG A 15 1.83 -35.76 -10.32
CA ARG A 15 0.45 -35.23 -10.41
C ARG A 15 0.07 -34.71 -9.02
N ILE A 16 0.02 -33.39 -8.85
CA ILE A 16 -0.64 -32.80 -7.66
C ILE A 16 -2.11 -33.24 -7.76
N PRO A 17 -2.60 -34.12 -6.88
CA PRO A 17 -3.95 -34.63 -7.05
C PRO A 17 -4.92 -33.52 -6.66
N ILE A 18 -5.73 -33.08 -7.62
CA ILE A 18 -6.84 -32.13 -7.45
C ILE A 18 -7.73 -32.52 -6.23
N TRP A 19 -7.71 -33.79 -5.85
CA TRP A 19 -8.37 -34.34 -4.66
C TRP A 19 -7.97 -33.70 -3.33
N ILE A 20 -6.79 -33.08 -3.20
CA ILE A 20 -6.39 -32.31 -1.99
C ILE A 20 -7.29 -31.08 -1.81
N PHE A 21 -7.68 -30.41 -2.89
CA PHE A 21 -8.56 -29.24 -2.84
C PHE A 21 -9.96 -29.58 -2.31
N PHE A 22 -10.43 -30.80 -2.57
CA PHE A 22 -11.78 -31.23 -2.20
C PHE A 22 -11.86 -32.02 -0.89
N LYS A 23 -10.72 -32.40 -0.29
CA LYS A 23 -10.69 -33.29 0.88
C LYS A 23 -11.28 -32.68 2.15
N ASP A 24 -11.45 -31.35 2.18
CA ASP A 24 -11.84 -30.60 3.39
C ASP A 24 -12.93 -29.54 3.16
N LEU A 25 -13.81 -29.69 2.14
CA LEU A 25 -14.90 -28.74 1.87
C LEU A 25 -15.82 -28.45 3.07
N ARG A 26 -15.90 -29.37 4.04
CA ARG A 26 -16.70 -29.19 5.27
C ARG A 26 -16.00 -28.37 6.36
N LEU A 27 -14.71 -28.07 6.21
CA LEU A 27 -13.91 -27.29 7.16
C LEU A 27 -13.87 -25.79 6.84
N VAL A 28 -14.33 -25.38 5.65
CA VAL A 28 -14.34 -23.98 5.16
C VAL A 28 -15.07 -23.03 6.12
N PHE A 29 -16.16 -23.49 6.71
CA PHE A 29 -16.97 -22.73 7.68
C PHE A 29 -16.72 -23.13 9.14
N LYS A 30 -15.76 -24.01 9.41
CA LYS A 30 -15.46 -24.40 10.79
C LYS A 30 -14.65 -23.29 11.44
N MET A 31 -15.27 -22.60 12.41
CA MET A 31 -14.66 -21.53 13.22
C MET A 31 -13.65 -22.10 14.24
N ASP A 32 -12.71 -22.91 13.74
CA ASP A 32 -11.57 -23.37 14.52
C ASP A 32 -10.60 -22.19 14.70
N GLU A 33 -9.64 -22.32 15.61
CA GLU A 33 -8.70 -21.23 15.97
C GLU A 33 -8.01 -20.60 14.74
N LEU A 34 -7.64 -21.43 13.75
CA LEU A 34 -7.05 -21.00 12.49
C LEU A 34 -8.04 -20.29 11.54
N GLY A 35 -9.31 -20.70 11.52
CA GLY A 35 -10.34 -20.03 10.73
C GLY A 35 -10.70 -18.65 11.31
N LEU A 36 -10.74 -18.54 12.63
CA LEU A 36 -10.95 -17.27 13.33
C LEU A 36 -9.76 -16.32 13.15
N GLU A 37 -8.53 -16.85 13.13
CA GLU A 37 -7.33 -16.09 12.83
C GLU A 37 -7.35 -15.55 11.39
N ILE A 38 -7.64 -16.40 10.38
CA ILE A 38 -7.82 -15.99 8.99
C ILE A 38 -8.88 -14.89 8.89
N ALA A 39 -10.07 -15.10 9.47
CA ALA A 39 -11.18 -14.15 9.38
C ALA A 39 -10.84 -12.79 10.02
N ARG A 40 -10.15 -12.77 11.17
CA ARG A 40 -9.73 -11.54 11.85
C ARG A 40 -8.71 -10.73 11.05
N MET A 41 -7.91 -11.37 10.19
CA MET A 41 -6.98 -10.68 9.28
C MET A 41 -7.63 -10.31 7.96
N ALA A 42 -8.38 -11.23 7.35
CA ALA A 42 -8.99 -11.07 6.04
C ALA A 42 -10.10 -10.03 6.06
N PHE A 43 -10.93 -9.97 7.11
CA PHE A 43 -12.09 -9.08 7.14
C PHE A 43 -11.71 -7.58 7.07
N PRO A 44 -10.80 -7.05 7.92
CA PRO A 44 -10.39 -5.65 7.81
C PRO A 44 -9.67 -5.34 6.49
N ALA A 45 -8.86 -6.28 5.98
CA ALA A 45 -8.15 -6.11 4.72
C ALA A 45 -9.12 -6.09 3.52
N ALA A 46 -10.07 -7.01 3.47
CA ALA A 46 -11.10 -7.08 2.45
C ALA A 46 -11.97 -5.82 2.44
N LEU A 47 -12.39 -5.33 3.62
CA LEU A 47 -13.13 -4.07 3.73
C LEU A 47 -12.32 -2.88 3.21
N ALA A 48 -11.04 -2.78 3.58
CA ALA A 48 -10.17 -1.70 3.11
C ALA A 48 -10.01 -1.72 1.60
N LEU A 49 -9.83 -2.91 1.01
CA LEU A 49 -9.62 -3.07 -0.43
C LEU A 49 -10.92 -2.89 -1.24
N THR A 50 -12.08 -3.21 -0.64
CA THR A 50 -13.38 -3.16 -1.32
C THR A 50 -14.06 -1.78 -1.21
N ALA A 51 -13.67 -0.96 -0.22
CA ALA A 51 -14.23 0.38 -0.01
C ALA A 51 -14.11 1.27 -1.26
N ASP A 52 -12.90 1.43 -1.81
CA ASP A 52 -12.63 2.23 -3.02
C ASP A 52 -13.54 1.82 -4.22
N PRO A 53 -13.58 0.54 -4.66
CA PRO A 53 -14.49 0.11 -5.74
C PRO A 53 -15.97 0.37 -5.47
N VAL A 54 -16.43 0.17 -4.23
CA VAL A 54 -17.83 0.39 -3.86
C VAL A 54 -18.16 1.87 -3.92
N ALA A 55 -17.30 2.73 -3.38
CA ALA A 55 -17.44 4.18 -3.51
C ALA A 55 -17.47 4.59 -4.99
N SER A 56 -16.55 4.06 -5.80
CA SER A 56 -16.50 4.35 -7.24
C SER A 56 -17.73 3.87 -8.01
N LEU A 57 -18.43 2.83 -7.54
CA LEU A 57 -19.70 2.39 -8.11
C LEU A 57 -20.82 3.40 -7.85
N ILE A 58 -20.83 4.01 -6.65
CA ILE A 58 -21.77 5.09 -6.29
C ILE A 58 -21.50 6.33 -7.15
N ASP A 59 -20.23 6.74 -7.30
CA ASP A 59 -19.84 7.86 -8.17
C ASP A 59 -20.29 7.60 -9.63
N SER A 60 -20.06 6.38 -10.12
CA SER A 60 -20.49 5.96 -11.46
C SER A 60 -22.01 6.01 -11.61
N ALA A 61 -22.77 5.71 -10.56
CA ALA A 61 -24.23 5.82 -10.57
C ALA A 61 -24.68 7.29 -10.65
N PHE A 62 -24.05 8.21 -9.93
CA PHE A 62 -24.33 9.64 -10.04
C PHE A 62 -24.01 10.19 -11.43
N ILE A 63 -22.84 9.83 -11.99
CA ILE A 63 -22.45 10.26 -13.34
C ILE A 63 -23.38 9.66 -14.39
N GLY A 64 -23.85 8.43 -14.18
CA GLY A 64 -24.84 7.77 -15.04
C GLY A 64 -26.19 8.50 -15.11
N HIS A 65 -26.56 9.29 -14.10
CA HIS A 65 -27.75 10.16 -14.16
C HIS A 65 -27.57 11.37 -15.07
N ILE A 66 -26.33 11.81 -15.30
CA ILE A 66 -26.03 12.91 -16.23
C ILE A 66 -26.22 12.41 -17.66
N GLY A 67 -25.62 11.25 -17.98
CA GLY A 67 -25.81 10.60 -19.26
C GLY A 67 -24.78 9.50 -19.57
N PRO A 68 -25.06 8.70 -20.61
CA PRO A 68 -24.18 7.61 -21.01
C PRO A 68 -22.87 8.11 -21.64
N VAL A 69 -22.85 9.31 -22.23
CA VAL A 69 -21.64 9.88 -22.85
C VAL A 69 -20.65 10.32 -21.78
N GLU A 70 -21.16 10.94 -20.72
CA GLU A 70 -20.43 11.38 -19.54
C GLU A 70 -19.84 10.19 -18.80
N LEU A 71 -20.64 9.16 -18.54
CA LEU A 71 -20.18 7.95 -17.88
C LEU A 71 -19.11 7.22 -18.70
N ALA A 72 -19.26 7.16 -20.02
CA ALA A 72 -18.25 6.61 -20.92
C ALA A 72 -16.95 7.41 -20.90
N ALA A 73 -17.05 8.74 -20.96
CA ALA A 73 -15.91 9.67 -20.90
C ALA A 73 -15.13 9.53 -19.59
N VAL A 74 -15.85 9.41 -18.47
CA VAL A 74 -15.23 9.17 -17.16
C VAL A 74 -14.61 7.78 -17.10
N GLY A 75 -15.32 6.74 -17.55
CA GLY A 75 -14.82 5.37 -17.51
C GLY A 75 -13.50 5.19 -18.26
N ILE A 76 -13.37 5.76 -19.45
CA ILE A 76 -12.12 5.67 -20.21
C ILE A 76 -10.97 6.45 -19.57
N SER A 77 -11.27 7.61 -18.97
CA SER A 77 -10.29 8.39 -18.23
C SER A 77 -9.84 7.72 -16.94
N ILE A 78 -10.76 7.10 -16.19
CA ILE A 78 -10.44 6.29 -15.01
C ILE A 78 -9.57 5.12 -15.41
N ALA A 79 -9.89 4.43 -16.52
CA ALA A 79 -9.05 3.37 -17.05
C ALA A 79 -7.63 3.90 -17.30
N LEU A 80 -7.42 4.93 -18.13
CA LEU A 80 -6.08 5.49 -18.37
C LEU A 80 -5.34 5.86 -17.08
N PHE A 81 -6.01 6.59 -16.19
CA PHE A 81 -5.42 7.00 -14.92
C PHE A 81 -4.95 5.78 -14.13
N ASN A 82 -5.81 4.78 -13.96
CA ASN A 82 -5.49 3.57 -13.19
C ASN A 82 -4.35 2.78 -13.83
N GLN A 83 -4.31 2.68 -15.16
CA GLN A 83 -3.27 1.91 -15.85
C GLN A 83 -1.90 2.55 -15.71
N VAL A 84 -1.81 3.86 -15.88
CA VAL A 84 -0.54 4.59 -15.64
C VAL A 84 -0.16 4.52 -14.16
N SER A 85 -1.14 4.65 -13.26
CA SER A 85 -0.90 4.60 -11.82
C SER A 85 -0.38 3.22 -11.38
N ARG A 86 -0.93 2.11 -11.88
CA ARG A 86 -0.56 0.74 -11.46
C ARG A 86 0.93 0.44 -11.67
N VAL A 87 1.53 0.98 -12.73
CA VAL A 87 2.95 0.80 -13.03
C VAL A 87 3.83 1.46 -11.96
N ALA A 88 3.43 2.61 -11.42
CA ALA A 88 4.14 3.29 -10.33
C ALA A 88 3.81 2.71 -8.95
N ILE A 89 2.53 2.40 -8.73
CA ILE A 89 1.99 2.00 -7.43
C ILE A 89 2.52 0.65 -6.96
N PHE A 90 2.45 -0.38 -7.81
CA PHE A 90 2.72 -1.75 -7.37
C PHE A 90 4.16 -1.95 -6.87
N PRO A 91 5.20 -1.51 -7.63
CA PRO A 91 6.57 -1.59 -7.16
C PRO A 91 6.80 -0.76 -5.90
N LEU A 92 6.27 0.47 -5.86
CA LEU A 92 6.46 1.37 -4.73
C LEU A 92 5.87 0.77 -3.45
N LEU A 93 4.62 0.32 -3.50
CA LEU A 93 3.92 -0.25 -2.34
C LEU A 93 4.56 -1.54 -1.85
N SER A 94 4.83 -2.49 -2.76
CA SER A 94 5.41 -3.79 -2.41
C SER A 94 6.78 -3.61 -1.77
N VAL A 95 7.62 -2.75 -2.34
CA VAL A 95 9.00 -2.65 -1.88
C VAL A 95 9.11 -1.78 -0.62
N THR A 96 8.31 -0.72 -0.51
CA THR A 96 8.22 0.05 0.74
C THR A 96 7.79 -0.83 1.91
N THR A 97 6.78 -1.68 1.71
CA THR A 97 6.31 -2.62 2.75
C THR A 97 7.44 -3.55 3.21
N SER A 98 8.23 -4.08 2.27
CA SER A 98 9.34 -4.99 2.57
C SER A 98 10.46 -4.33 3.37
N PHE A 99 10.95 -3.17 2.92
CA PHE A 99 12.07 -2.49 3.59
C PHE A 99 11.69 -1.96 4.96
N VAL A 100 10.49 -1.38 5.08
CA VAL A 100 10.00 -0.89 6.37
C VAL A 100 9.80 -2.03 7.35
N ALA A 101 9.32 -3.20 6.89
CA ALA A 101 9.22 -4.38 7.75
C ALA A 101 10.61 -4.89 8.20
N GLU A 102 11.61 -4.92 7.30
CA GLU A 102 12.99 -5.31 7.62
C GLU A 102 13.61 -4.37 8.67
N GLU A 103 13.48 -3.05 8.49
CA GLU A 103 13.98 -2.05 9.43
C GLU A 103 13.26 -2.06 10.78
N ASP A 104 11.92 -2.22 10.83
CA ASP A 104 11.16 -2.31 12.09
C ASP A 104 11.52 -3.57 12.88
N THR A 105 11.84 -4.69 12.20
CA THR A 105 12.30 -5.91 12.88
C THR A 105 13.71 -5.79 13.42
N THR A 106 14.63 -5.18 12.67
CA THR A 106 16.02 -4.99 13.07
C THR A 106 16.14 -3.99 14.22
N GLY A 107 15.38 -2.88 14.16
CA GLY A 107 15.36 -1.88 15.24
C GLY A 107 14.81 -2.40 16.58
N ARG A 108 13.95 -3.44 16.57
CA ARG A 108 13.49 -4.10 17.79
C ARG A 108 14.49 -5.11 18.36
N ALA A 109 15.42 -5.62 17.55
CA ALA A 109 16.45 -6.58 17.97
C ALA A 109 17.70 -5.91 18.56
N SER A 110 17.88 -4.60 18.35
CA SER A 110 19.07 -3.84 18.76
C SER A 110 18.95 -2.92 19.99
N PRO A 111 18.17 -3.19 21.06
CA PRO A 111 18.21 -2.32 22.24
C PRO A 111 19.55 -2.38 23.01
N GLN A 112 20.54 -3.16 22.58
CA GLN A 112 21.85 -3.30 23.25
C GLN A 112 23.03 -2.62 22.54
N VAL A 113 22.88 -2.13 21.30
CA VAL A 113 24.03 -1.58 20.55
C VAL A 113 24.17 -0.06 20.71
N GLN A 114 23.08 0.65 21.00
CA GLN A 114 23.09 2.11 21.06
C GLN A 114 23.71 2.67 22.36
N GLU A 115 23.95 1.84 23.37
CA GLU A 115 24.62 2.23 24.62
C GLU A 115 26.15 2.17 24.52
N ASN A 116 26.70 1.40 23.57
CA ASN A 116 28.16 1.29 23.38
C ASN A 116 28.73 2.35 22.43
N GLU A 117 27.97 2.81 21.43
CA GLU A 117 28.46 3.84 20.49
C GLU A 117 28.55 5.24 21.14
N LEU A 118 27.76 5.51 22.18
CA LEU A 118 27.87 6.76 22.96
C LEU A 118 29.06 6.77 23.93
N LEU A 119 29.66 5.61 24.23
CA LEU A 119 30.85 5.50 25.09
C LEU A 119 32.16 5.57 24.30
N GLU A 120 32.16 5.24 23.01
CA GLU A 120 33.36 5.32 22.16
C GLU A 120 33.57 6.71 21.52
N GLU A 121 32.52 7.49 21.25
CA GLU A 121 32.67 8.86 20.70
C GLU A 121 33.14 9.90 21.73
N GLY A 122 33.21 9.56 23.02
CA GLY A 122 33.68 10.45 24.08
C GLY A 122 35.20 10.51 24.27
N SER A 123 36.00 9.69 23.57
CA SER A 123 37.43 9.50 23.89
C SER A 123 38.44 10.07 22.89
N ILE A 124 38.01 10.81 21.85
CA ILE A 124 38.95 11.39 20.87
C ILE A 124 38.77 12.91 20.78
N ALA A 125 39.21 13.62 21.82
CA ALA A 125 39.54 15.03 21.73
C ALA A 125 40.50 15.43 22.86
N ASN A 126 41.80 15.49 22.56
CA ASN A 126 42.72 16.61 22.90
C ASN A 126 44.20 16.18 22.92
N GLU A 127 44.87 16.31 21.78
CA GLU A 127 46.30 16.66 21.64
C GLU A 127 46.31 17.64 20.45
N GLU A 128 46.65 18.93 20.54
CA GLU A 128 47.94 19.53 20.90
C GLU A 128 47.77 21.00 21.35
N LYS A 129 48.47 21.43 22.42
CA LYS A 129 49.55 22.45 22.39
C LYS A 129 50.01 22.84 23.81
N GLU A 130 51.33 22.99 23.91
CA GLU A 130 52.13 23.32 25.10
C GLU A 130 51.77 24.65 25.79
N GLU A 131 51.81 24.69 27.13
CA GLU A 131 52.57 25.68 27.93
C GLU A 131 52.58 25.35 29.46
N LEU A 132 53.80 25.08 29.98
CA LEU A 132 54.42 25.46 31.27
C LEU A 132 53.80 25.18 32.70
N ILE A 133 54.41 24.20 33.45
CA ILE A 133 54.96 24.17 34.86
C ILE A 133 54.07 24.70 36.07
N PRO A 134 54.08 24.14 37.32
CA PRO A 134 53.54 22.86 37.85
C PRO A 134 52.83 23.02 39.25
N GLN A 135 52.59 21.90 39.96
CA GLN A 135 52.50 21.72 41.44
C GLN A 135 51.16 21.39 42.13
N ASN A 136 51.24 20.23 42.80
CA ASN A 136 50.82 19.94 44.18
C ASN A 136 49.40 19.40 44.49
N ALA A 137 49.45 18.14 44.96
CA ALA A 137 48.90 17.65 46.24
C ALA A 137 47.41 17.25 46.35
N SER A 138 47.22 15.93 46.54
CA SER A 138 46.38 15.25 47.55
C SER A 138 44.99 15.81 47.89
N SER A 139 43.94 14.98 47.79
CA SER A 139 43.26 14.39 48.96
C SER A 139 41.93 13.71 48.59
N GLU A 140 41.68 12.59 49.27
CA GLU A 140 40.43 11.84 49.42
C GLU A 140 39.27 12.69 49.97
N ALA A 141 38.02 12.32 49.63
CA ALA A 141 36.83 12.17 50.50
C ALA A 141 35.56 12.09 49.62
N ALA A 142 34.89 10.93 49.51
CA ALA A 142 33.91 10.36 50.44
C ALA A 142 32.53 11.08 50.48
N TYR A 143 31.54 10.41 49.85
CA TYR A 143 30.12 10.26 50.23
C TYR A 143 29.27 11.48 50.66
N LYS A 144 28.18 11.72 49.92
CA LYS A 144 26.83 11.61 50.50
C LYS A 144 25.71 11.55 49.45
N THR A 145 25.09 10.38 49.37
CA THR A 145 23.78 10.12 48.80
C THR A 145 22.72 10.93 49.54
N LYS A 146 21.85 11.63 48.81
CA LYS A 146 20.55 12.08 49.31
C LYS A 146 19.49 11.66 48.30
N SER A 147 18.76 10.62 48.66
CA SER A 147 17.55 10.19 47.98
C SER A 147 16.51 11.32 48.01
N LEU A 148 15.96 11.63 46.85
CA LEU A 148 14.68 12.33 46.76
C LEU A 148 13.80 11.51 45.83
N ASP A 149 12.88 10.77 46.44
CA ASP A 149 11.68 10.26 45.77
C ASP A 149 10.92 11.44 45.18
N SER A 150 11.04 11.65 43.88
CA SER A 150 10.00 12.33 43.12
C SER A 150 9.47 11.34 42.11
N SER A 151 8.23 10.90 42.36
CA SER A 151 7.38 10.21 41.41
C SER A 151 7.28 11.05 40.14
N PHE A 152 8.22 10.84 39.21
CA PHE A 152 8.11 11.36 37.87
C PHE A 152 7.17 10.41 37.14
N SER A 153 5.92 10.82 36.98
CA SER A 153 5.03 10.24 35.99
C SER A 153 5.75 10.27 34.65
N ILE A 154 6.27 9.12 34.23
CA ILE A 154 6.73 8.91 32.86
C ILE A 154 5.49 9.09 32.00
N SER A 155 5.27 10.32 31.57
CA SER A 155 4.59 10.63 30.32
C SER A 155 5.22 9.68 29.31
N LYS A 156 4.45 8.71 28.80
CA LYS A 156 4.81 7.89 27.64
C LYS A 156 5.14 8.84 26.49
N ILE A 157 6.39 9.29 26.42
CA ILE A 157 6.96 9.81 25.19
C ILE A 157 6.96 8.57 24.29
N LYS A 158 6.02 8.53 23.34
CA LYS A 158 6.08 7.54 22.27
C LYS A 158 7.41 7.80 21.57
N ASP A 159 8.41 6.97 21.82
CA ASP A 159 9.64 6.99 21.04
C ASP A 159 9.26 6.85 19.57
N LYS A 160 9.48 7.93 18.81
CA LYS A 160 9.21 7.93 17.38
C LYS A 160 10.19 6.97 16.74
N LYS A 161 9.70 6.09 15.87
CA LYS A 161 10.57 5.13 15.19
C LYS A 161 11.42 5.87 14.17
N CYS A 162 12.74 5.63 14.17
CA CYS A 162 13.65 6.16 13.16
C CYS A 162 13.76 5.16 11.99
N ILE A 163 13.12 5.46 10.87
CA ILE A 163 13.00 4.53 9.73
C ILE A 163 13.35 5.27 8.42
N PRO A 164 14.63 5.28 8.03
CA PRO A 164 15.11 5.99 6.84
C PRO A 164 14.43 5.54 5.53
N SER A 165 14.00 4.27 5.44
CA SER A 165 13.27 3.77 4.28
C SER A 165 11.90 4.44 4.11
N ALA A 166 11.25 4.85 5.21
CA ALA A 166 9.98 5.55 5.15
C ALA A 166 10.14 6.92 4.47
N SER A 167 11.11 7.74 4.91
CA SER A 167 11.42 9.04 4.29
C SER A 167 11.76 8.89 2.80
N SER A 168 12.56 7.89 2.44
CA SER A 168 12.94 7.63 1.05
C SER A 168 11.74 7.25 0.17
N ALA A 169 10.83 6.41 0.70
CA ALA A 169 9.61 6.04 0.00
C ALA A 169 8.66 7.22 -0.22
N LEU A 170 8.54 8.14 0.75
CA LEU A 170 7.73 9.35 0.60
C LEU A 170 8.27 10.27 -0.49
N VAL A 171 9.60 10.50 -0.51
CA VAL A 171 10.24 11.33 -1.55
C VAL A 171 10.06 10.69 -2.92
N LEU A 172 10.33 9.39 -3.04
CA LEU A 172 10.14 8.66 -4.29
C LEU A 172 8.68 8.70 -4.74
N GLY A 173 7.73 8.50 -3.82
CA GLY A 173 6.30 8.58 -4.09
C GLY A 173 5.85 9.96 -4.56
N ALA A 174 6.35 11.03 -3.94
CA ALA A 174 6.07 12.41 -4.36
C ALA A 174 6.61 12.70 -5.76
N ILE A 175 7.85 12.31 -6.05
CA ILE A 175 8.48 12.49 -7.38
C ILE A 175 7.72 11.69 -8.44
N LEU A 176 7.47 10.40 -8.22
CA LEU A 176 6.74 9.54 -9.15
C LEU A 176 5.32 10.06 -9.39
N GLY A 177 4.64 10.51 -8.33
CA GLY A 177 3.30 11.09 -8.42
C GLY A 177 3.26 12.38 -9.22
N LEU A 178 4.25 13.27 -9.07
CA LEU A 178 4.39 14.49 -9.87
C LEU A 178 4.71 14.18 -11.34
N ILE A 179 5.62 13.23 -11.60
CA ILE A 179 5.93 12.77 -12.97
C ILE A 179 4.68 12.19 -13.63
N GLN A 180 3.93 11.35 -12.90
CA GLN A 180 2.69 10.77 -13.36
C GLN A 180 1.64 11.86 -13.69
N ALA A 181 1.46 12.85 -12.81
CA ALA A 181 0.54 13.96 -13.04
C ALA A 181 0.92 14.73 -14.31
N ALA A 182 2.19 15.10 -14.44
CA ALA A 182 2.70 15.82 -15.61
C ALA A 182 2.52 15.02 -16.90
N PHE A 183 2.82 13.71 -16.88
CA PHE A 183 2.64 12.81 -18.00
C PHE A 183 1.18 12.69 -18.44
N LEU A 184 0.25 12.48 -17.50
CA LEU A 184 -1.18 12.36 -17.82
C LEU A 184 -1.78 13.69 -18.29
N ILE A 185 -1.41 14.83 -17.69
CA ILE A 185 -1.96 16.14 -18.07
C ILE A 185 -1.50 16.55 -19.47
N SER A 186 -0.20 16.41 -19.76
CA SER A 186 0.39 16.72 -21.05
C SER A 186 -0.02 15.71 -22.13
N GLY A 187 -0.11 14.43 -21.76
CA GLY A 187 -0.45 13.31 -22.65
C GLY A 187 -1.93 13.08 -22.86
N ALA A 188 -2.84 13.70 -22.07
CA ALA A 188 -4.26 13.35 -22.02
C ALA A 188 -4.91 13.14 -23.39
N LYS A 189 -4.80 14.13 -24.29
CA LYS A 189 -5.40 14.07 -25.63
C LYS A 189 -4.82 12.95 -26.48
N ARG A 190 -3.50 12.69 -26.38
CA ARG A 190 -2.82 11.67 -27.17
C ARG A 190 -3.10 10.26 -26.64
N LEU A 191 -3.15 10.10 -25.32
CA LEU A 191 -3.51 8.84 -24.66
C LEU A 191 -4.97 8.46 -24.95
N LEU A 192 -5.89 9.42 -24.89
CA LEU A 192 -7.30 9.20 -25.22
C LEU A 192 -7.51 8.81 -26.68
N LYS A 193 -6.78 9.45 -27.62
CA LYS A 193 -6.77 9.05 -29.03
C LYS A 193 -6.20 7.65 -29.23
N PHE A 194 -5.16 7.29 -28.48
CA PHE A 194 -4.57 5.94 -28.52
C PHE A 194 -5.54 4.86 -28.05
N MET A 195 -6.47 5.20 -27.15
CA MET A 195 -7.58 4.31 -26.78
C MET A 195 -8.70 4.20 -27.84
N GLY A 196 -8.53 4.83 -29.01
CA GLY A 196 -9.46 4.69 -30.13
C GLY A 196 -10.68 5.62 -30.05
N ILE A 197 -10.65 6.67 -29.23
CA ILE A 197 -11.71 7.68 -29.23
C ILE A 197 -11.59 8.55 -30.48
N SER A 198 -12.65 8.56 -31.31
CA SER A 198 -12.73 9.41 -32.50
C SER A 198 -12.61 10.90 -32.15
N PRO A 199 -11.90 11.71 -32.96
CA PRO A 199 -11.69 13.14 -32.70
C PRO A 199 -12.99 13.96 -32.70
N ASP A 200 -14.02 13.50 -33.41
CA ASP A 200 -15.33 14.15 -33.51
C ASP A 200 -16.33 13.67 -32.45
N SER A 201 -15.90 12.77 -31.55
CA SER A 201 -16.77 12.24 -30.50
C SER A 201 -16.98 13.27 -29.38
N PRO A 202 -18.23 13.49 -28.92
CA PRO A 202 -18.50 14.35 -27.76
C PRO A 202 -17.84 13.82 -26.47
N MET A 203 -17.47 12.54 -26.45
CA MET A 203 -16.77 11.89 -25.33
C MET A 203 -15.34 12.41 -25.14
N LEU A 204 -14.66 12.84 -26.21
CA LEU A 204 -13.23 13.15 -26.15
C LEU A 204 -12.94 14.36 -25.28
N GLU A 205 -13.74 15.42 -25.40
CA GLU A 205 -13.55 16.64 -24.64
C GLU A 205 -13.84 16.43 -23.15
N LEU A 206 -14.96 15.78 -22.82
CA LEU A 206 -15.31 15.40 -21.46
C LEU A 206 -14.23 14.51 -20.83
N ALA A 207 -13.77 13.50 -21.55
CA ALA A 207 -12.74 12.59 -21.07
C ALA A 207 -11.42 13.33 -20.84
N GLN A 208 -11.02 14.23 -21.75
CA GLN A 208 -9.80 15.01 -21.63
C GLN A 208 -9.85 15.95 -20.41
N GLN A 209 -10.97 16.65 -20.21
CA GLN A 209 -11.15 17.54 -19.06
C GLN A 209 -11.11 16.75 -17.75
N TYR A 210 -11.87 15.64 -17.67
CA TYR A 210 -11.88 14.77 -16.49
C TYR A 210 -10.48 14.21 -16.20
N LEU A 211 -9.80 13.65 -17.20
CA LEU A 211 -8.48 13.04 -17.03
C LEU A 211 -7.45 14.06 -16.53
N ARG A 212 -7.41 15.26 -17.11
CA ARG A 212 -6.49 16.32 -16.68
C ARG A 212 -6.73 16.72 -15.23
N LEU A 213 -7.99 16.89 -14.84
CA LEU A 213 -8.34 17.32 -13.49
C LEU A 213 -8.08 16.20 -12.48
N ARG A 214 -8.51 14.97 -12.79
CA ARG A 214 -8.25 13.77 -11.97
C ARG A 214 -6.75 13.51 -11.77
N SER A 215 -5.93 13.86 -12.76
CA SER A 215 -4.47 13.72 -12.71
C SER A 215 -3.80 14.63 -11.69
N LEU A 216 -4.44 15.74 -11.28
CA LEU A 216 -3.95 16.56 -10.17
C LEU A 216 -3.97 15.79 -8.84
N GLY A 217 -4.80 14.76 -8.72
CA GLY A 217 -4.81 13.86 -7.57
C GLY A 217 -3.75 12.75 -7.62
N ALA A 218 -3.03 12.57 -8.74
CA ALA A 218 -2.00 11.52 -8.86
C ALA A 218 -0.89 11.62 -7.79
N PRO A 219 -0.36 12.81 -7.45
CA PRO A 219 0.64 12.93 -6.39
C PRO A 219 0.13 12.43 -5.04
N ALA A 220 -1.11 12.80 -4.68
CA ALA A 220 -1.74 12.37 -3.44
C ALA A 220 -1.98 10.85 -3.42
N VAL A 221 -2.44 10.25 -4.53
CA VAL A 221 -2.66 8.80 -4.63
C VAL A 221 -1.36 8.03 -4.42
N VAL A 222 -0.31 8.37 -5.17
CA VAL A 222 0.98 7.67 -5.10
C VAL A 222 1.64 7.84 -3.73
N LEU A 223 1.59 9.06 -3.17
CA LEU A 223 2.10 9.34 -1.84
C LEU A 223 1.32 8.57 -0.75
N SER A 224 -0.01 8.54 -0.84
CA SER A 224 -0.86 7.77 0.08
C SER A 224 -0.51 6.30 0.05
N LEU A 225 -0.25 5.73 -1.13
CA LEU A 225 0.13 4.32 -1.25
C LEU A 225 1.53 4.04 -0.69
N ALA A 226 2.48 4.96 -0.85
CA ALA A 226 3.76 4.86 -0.16
C ALA A 226 3.56 4.79 1.36
N MET A 227 2.77 5.72 1.93
CA MET A 227 2.43 5.75 3.36
C MET A 227 1.71 4.48 3.82
N GLN A 228 0.77 3.97 3.02
CA GLN A 228 0.12 2.69 3.32
C GLN A 228 1.12 1.53 3.34
N GLY A 229 2.11 1.53 2.45
CA GLY A 229 3.20 0.55 2.48
C GLY A 229 4.01 0.64 3.78
N VAL A 230 4.29 1.85 4.24
CA VAL A 230 4.97 2.08 5.54
C VAL A 230 4.13 1.53 6.70
N PHE A 231 2.85 1.89 6.79
CA PHE A 231 1.95 1.40 7.84
C PHE A 231 1.77 -0.13 7.81
N ARG A 232 1.65 -0.73 6.61
CA ARG A 232 1.62 -2.18 6.45
C ARG A 232 2.94 -2.82 6.92
N GLY A 233 4.08 -2.18 6.66
CA GLY A 233 5.38 -2.60 7.19
C GLY A 233 5.40 -2.65 8.72
N PHE A 234 4.73 -1.70 9.40
CA PHE A 234 4.52 -1.70 10.85
C PHE A 234 3.46 -2.69 11.34
N LYS A 235 2.81 -3.42 10.42
CA LYS A 235 1.64 -4.27 10.68
C LYS A 235 0.43 -3.48 11.20
N ASP A 236 0.36 -2.17 10.93
CA ASP A 236 -0.81 -1.34 11.20
C ASP A 236 -1.67 -1.25 9.93
N THR A 237 -2.68 -2.10 9.86
CA THR A 237 -3.65 -2.12 8.75
C THR A 237 -4.89 -1.28 9.02
N LYS A 238 -5.09 -0.83 10.27
CA LYS A 238 -6.29 -0.07 10.67
C LYS A 238 -6.18 1.38 10.27
N THR A 239 -4.99 1.98 10.42
CA THR A 239 -4.77 3.38 10.07
C THR A 239 -5.05 3.67 8.58
N PRO A 240 -4.52 2.87 7.63
CA PRO A 240 -4.92 2.92 6.21
C PRO A 240 -6.43 2.82 5.98
N LEU A 241 -7.08 1.82 6.59
CA LEU A 241 -8.51 1.58 6.43
C LEU A 241 -9.36 2.79 6.81
N TYR A 242 -9.13 3.38 7.99
CA TYR A 242 -9.91 4.53 8.45
C TYR A 242 -9.67 5.78 7.60
N ALA A 243 -8.43 5.99 7.14
CA ALA A 243 -8.12 7.11 6.25
C ALA A 243 -8.84 6.98 4.91
N THR A 244 -8.78 5.80 4.30
CA THR A 244 -9.50 5.47 3.06
C THR A 244 -11.01 5.67 3.22
N LEU A 245 -11.61 5.10 4.27
CA LEU A 245 -13.04 5.23 4.51
C LEU A 245 -13.47 6.70 4.68
N ALA A 246 -12.69 7.51 5.40
CA ALA A 246 -12.96 8.93 5.54
C ALA A 246 -12.89 9.67 4.19
N GLY A 247 -11.92 9.31 3.35
CA GLY A 247 -11.80 9.83 1.99
C GLY A 247 -12.98 9.45 1.11
N ASP A 248 -13.34 8.17 1.07
CA ASP A 248 -14.44 7.65 0.26
C ASP A 248 -15.79 8.25 0.66
N VAL A 249 -16.05 8.36 1.97
CA VAL A 249 -17.27 9.03 2.47
C VAL A 249 -17.27 10.49 2.05
N THR A 250 -16.13 11.18 2.15
CA THR A 250 -16.01 12.58 1.70
C THR A 250 -16.30 12.68 0.20
N ASN A 251 -15.77 11.77 -0.61
CA ASN A 251 -15.98 11.71 -2.04
C ASN A 251 -17.48 11.57 -2.37
N ILE A 252 -18.14 10.56 -1.80
CA ILE A 252 -19.57 10.27 -2.00
C ILE A 252 -20.44 11.47 -1.59
N MET A 253 -20.06 12.23 -0.56
CA MET A 253 -20.79 13.43 -0.15
C MET A 253 -20.53 14.63 -1.07
N LEU A 254 -19.29 14.82 -1.51
CA LEU A 254 -18.90 15.95 -2.38
C LEU A 254 -19.43 15.79 -3.80
N ASP A 255 -19.54 14.55 -4.29
CA ASP A 255 -19.99 14.23 -5.63
C ASP A 255 -21.34 14.88 -6.00
N PRO A 256 -22.45 14.62 -5.30
CA PRO A 256 -23.74 15.23 -5.65
C PRO A 256 -23.75 16.75 -5.45
N ILE A 257 -22.97 17.26 -4.49
CA ILE A 257 -22.84 18.71 -4.23
C ILE A 257 -22.17 19.38 -5.44
N LEU A 258 -21.01 18.89 -5.87
CA LEU A 258 -20.25 19.50 -6.96
C LEU A 258 -20.93 19.24 -8.32
N MET A 259 -21.48 18.05 -8.55
CA MET A 259 -22.13 17.70 -9.81
C MET A 259 -23.45 18.45 -10.00
N PHE A 260 -24.36 18.38 -9.02
CA PHE A 260 -25.75 18.84 -9.20
C PHE A 260 -26.03 20.20 -8.59
N VAL A 261 -25.44 20.54 -7.43
CA VAL A 261 -25.70 21.83 -6.76
C VAL A 261 -24.88 22.96 -7.40
N PHE A 262 -23.60 22.70 -7.68
CA PHE A 262 -22.74 23.68 -8.37
C PHE A 262 -22.76 23.56 -9.90
N HIS A 263 -23.54 22.61 -10.44
CA HIS A 263 -23.69 22.38 -11.88
C HIS A 263 -22.37 22.15 -12.63
N LEU A 264 -21.35 21.59 -11.97
CA LEU A 264 -20.05 21.32 -12.59
C LEU A 264 -20.03 20.00 -13.38
N GLY A 265 -21.10 19.20 -13.29
CA GLY A 265 -21.22 17.92 -14.00
C GLY A 265 -20.00 17.01 -13.77
N VAL A 266 -19.48 16.41 -14.84
CA VAL A 266 -18.33 15.51 -14.80
C VAL A 266 -17.07 16.14 -14.17
N THR A 267 -16.89 17.45 -14.35
CA THR A 267 -15.78 18.19 -13.72
C THR A 267 -15.91 18.19 -12.20
N GLY A 268 -17.13 18.28 -11.67
CA GLY A 268 -17.43 18.19 -10.24
C GLY A 268 -16.96 16.87 -9.62
N ALA A 269 -17.24 15.75 -10.29
CA ALA A 269 -16.79 14.42 -9.86
C ALA A 269 -15.26 14.31 -9.79
N ALA A 270 -14.54 14.83 -10.81
CA ALA A 270 -13.07 14.83 -10.76
C ALA A 270 -12.53 15.66 -9.58
N ILE A 271 -13.14 16.81 -9.26
CA ILE A 271 -12.73 17.66 -8.13
C ILE A 271 -12.98 16.94 -6.80
N ALA A 272 -14.17 16.35 -6.61
CA ALA A 272 -14.52 15.59 -5.41
C ALA A 272 -13.48 14.50 -5.13
N HIS A 273 -13.11 13.76 -6.17
CA HIS A 273 -12.11 12.73 -6.11
C HIS A 273 -10.71 13.26 -5.75
N VAL A 274 -10.29 14.39 -6.34
CA VAL A 274 -8.98 15.00 -6.03
C VAL A 274 -8.95 15.45 -4.57
N ILE A 275 -9.99 16.14 -4.09
CA ILE A 275 -10.08 16.59 -2.69
C ILE A 275 -10.00 15.40 -1.74
N SER A 276 -10.74 14.34 -2.01
CA SER A 276 -10.78 13.13 -1.19
C SER A 276 -9.43 12.42 -1.12
N GLN A 277 -8.70 12.35 -2.25
CA GLN A 277 -7.36 11.77 -2.28
C GLN A 277 -6.34 12.58 -1.48
N TYR A 278 -6.42 13.93 -1.53
CA TYR A 278 -5.59 14.78 -0.68
C TYR A 278 -5.96 14.68 0.80
N LEU A 279 -7.24 14.48 1.13
CA LEU A 279 -7.68 14.21 2.49
C LEU A 279 -7.07 12.91 3.03
N ILE A 280 -7.17 11.80 2.28
CA ILE A 280 -6.55 10.51 2.62
C ILE A 280 -5.06 10.70 2.86
N SER A 281 -4.37 11.35 1.91
CA SER A 281 -2.93 11.61 1.99
C SER A 281 -2.55 12.40 3.23
N THR A 282 -3.32 13.44 3.55
CA THR A 282 -3.07 14.29 4.72
C THR A 282 -3.28 13.54 6.03
N ILE A 283 -4.36 12.75 6.14
CA ILE A 283 -4.63 11.93 7.34
C ILE A 283 -3.50 10.92 7.56
N LEU A 284 -3.06 10.24 6.51
CA LEU A 284 -1.97 9.28 6.59
C LEU A 284 -0.64 9.94 6.94
N LEU A 285 -0.34 11.10 6.34
CA LEU A 285 0.91 11.82 6.60
C LEU A 285 0.97 12.30 8.04
N TRP A 286 -0.13 12.87 8.55
CA TRP A 286 -0.25 13.26 9.95
C TRP A 286 0.00 12.07 10.87
N ARG A 287 -0.71 10.96 10.66
CA ARG A 287 -0.55 9.74 11.46
C ARG A 287 0.85 9.18 11.38
N LEU A 288 1.52 9.33 10.24
CA LEU A 288 2.87 8.86 10.06
C LEU A 288 3.87 9.72 10.83
N MET A 289 3.71 11.04 10.81
CA MET A 289 4.52 11.98 11.60
C MET A 289 4.37 11.80 13.12
N GLU A 290 3.24 11.24 13.58
CA GLU A 290 3.04 10.83 14.97
C GLU A 290 3.81 9.55 15.35
N GLN A 291 4.06 8.65 14.38
CA GLN A 291 4.69 7.34 14.63
C GLN A 291 6.18 7.29 14.26
N VAL A 292 6.62 8.12 13.32
CA VAL A 292 7.95 8.08 12.70
C VAL A 292 8.57 9.47 12.72
N GLU A 293 9.84 9.54 13.09
CA GLU A 293 10.63 10.75 12.91
C GLU A 293 11.15 10.76 11.47
N ILE A 294 10.66 11.71 10.67
CA ILE A 294 11.06 11.86 9.27
C ILE A 294 12.48 12.42 9.26
N LEU A 295 13.47 11.53 9.24
CA LEU A 295 14.88 11.88 9.08
C LEU A 295 15.15 12.48 7.70
N PRO A 296 16.16 13.37 7.57
CA PRO A 296 16.59 13.89 6.29
C PRO A 296 16.97 12.72 5.34
N PRO A 297 16.50 12.74 4.09
CA PRO A 297 16.60 11.60 3.20
C PRO A 297 18.06 11.33 2.82
N SER A 298 18.58 10.16 3.19
CA SER A 298 19.85 9.67 2.65
C SER A 298 19.60 9.09 1.26
N ILE A 299 19.66 9.94 0.23
CA ILE A 299 19.47 9.55 -1.18
C ILE A 299 20.59 8.59 -1.67
N LYS A 300 21.65 8.40 -0.88
CA LYS A 300 22.85 7.62 -1.24
C LYS A 300 22.73 6.10 -1.01
N HIS A 301 21.75 5.64 -0.25
CA HIS A 301 21.55 4.21 0.05
C HIS A 301 20.19 3.67 -0.39
N LEU A 302 19.54 4.27 -1.39
CA LEU A 302 18.39 3.64 -2.02
C LEU A 302 18.85 2.33 -2.68
N PRO A 303 18.39 1.15 -2.23
CA PRO A 303 18.79 -0.13 -2.81
C PRO A 303 18.04 -0.39 -4.14
N PHE A 304 18.05 0.57 -5.08
CA PHE A 304 17.31 0.57 -6.35
C PHE A 304 17.53 -0.72 -7.17
N SER A 305 18.74 -1.29 -7.07
CA SER A 305 19.08 -2.58 -7.68
C SER A 305 18.29 -3.76 -7.06
N ARG A 306 18.11 -3.78 -5.73
CA ARG A 306 17.25 -4.77 -5.04
C ARG A 306 15.77 -4.53 -5.34
N PHE A 307 15.33 -3.27 -5.41
CA PHE A 307 13.96 -2.89 -5.83
C PHE A 307 13.63 -3.51 -7.20
N LEU A 308 14.52 -3.33 -8.18
CA LEU A 308 14.29 -3.81 -9.54
C LEU A 308 14.40 -5.33 -9.65
N LYS A 309 15.38 -5.96 -8.98
CA LYS A 309 15.65 -7.40 -9.10
C LYS A 309 14.54 -8.28 -8.53
N ASN A 310 13.94 -7.88 -7.40
CA ASN A 310 12.83 -8.62 -6.79
C ASN A 310 11.46 -8.19 -7.33
N GLY A 311 11.32 -6.91 -7.74
CA GLY A 311 10.07 -6.37 -8.26
C GLY A 311 9.79 -6.68 -9.74
N PHE A 312 10.78 -7.11 -10.52
CA PHE A 312 10.64 -7.29 -11.97
C PHE A 312 9.58 -8.32 -12.36
N LEU A 313 9.51 -9.46 -11.66
CA LEU A 313 8.53 -10.51 -11.98
C LEU A 313 7.10 -10.06 -11.65
N LEU A 314 6.93 -9.34 -10.53
CA LEU A 314 5.65 -8.70 -10.19
C LEU A 314 5.29 -7.60 -11.20
N LEU A 315 6.27 -6.79 -11.62
CA LEU A 315 6.07 -5.75 -12.62
C LEU A 315 5.62 -6.34 -13.97
N MET A 316 6.24 -7.44 -14.41
CA MET A 316 5.83 -8.14 -15.64
C MET A 316 4.40 -8.66 -15.56
N ARG A 317 4.02 -9.27 -14.42
CA ARG A 317 2.62 -9.67 -14.17
C ARG A 317 1.68 -8.46 -14.23
N VAL A 318 2.04 -7.36 -13.57
CA VAL A 318 1.22 -6.14 -13.54
C VAL A 318 1.07 -5.57 -14.95
N ILE A 319 2.14 -5.50 -15.74
CA ILE A 319 2.11 -5.04 -17.13
C ILE A 319 1.19 -5.94 -17.98
N ALA A 320 1.29 -7.26 -17.86
CA ALA A 320 0.46 -8.19 -18.62
C ALA A 320 -1.05 -8.03 -18.31
N VAL A 321 -1.40 -7.99 -17.02
CA VAL A 321 -2.81 -7.79 -16.58
C VAL A 321 -3.31 -6.40 -17.00
N THR A 322 -2.48 -5.38 -16.84
CA THR A 322 -2.80 -4.00 -17.23
C THR A 322 -3.02 -3.93 -18.75
N PHE A 323 -2.15 -4.52 -19.56
CA PHE A 323 -2.32 -4.54 -21.02
C PHE A 323 -3.66 -5.13 -21.44
N CYS A 324 -4.06 -6.27 -20.86
CA CYS A 324 -5.33 -6.92 -21.16
C CYS A 324 -6.54 -6.01 -20.84
N VAL A 325 -6.57 -5.41 -19.64
CA VAL A 325 -7.65 -4.50 -19.23
C VAL A 325 -7.68 -3.23 -20.09
N THR A 326 -6.52 -2.68 -20.45
CA THR A 326 -6.43 -1.51 -21.35
C THR A 326 -6.98 -1.83 -22.73
N LEU A 327 -6.63 -3.00 -23.27
CA LEU A 327 -7.10 -3.44 -24.58
C LEU A 327 -8.62 -3.62 -24.56
N ALA A 328 -9.17 -4.26 -23.51
CA ALA A 328 -10.61 -4.41 -23.35
C ALA A 328 -11.34 -3.06 -23.27
N ALA A 329 -10.82 -2.12 -22.47
CA ALA A 329 -11.38 -0.77 -22.36
C ALA A 329 -11.32 0.00 -23.69
N SER A 330 -10.22 -0.13 -24.43
CA SER A 330 -10.06 0.47 -25.77
C SER A 330 -11.08 -0.08 -26.76
N LEU A 331 -11.29 -1.40 -26.79
CA LEU A 331 -12.28 -2.03 -27.67
C LEU A 331 -13.73 -1.67 -27.28
N ALA A 332 -14.02 -1.50 -25.99
CA ALA A 332 -15.32 -1.03 -25.53
C ALA A 332 -15.57 0.43 -25.95
N ALA A 333 -14.57 1.29 -25.83
CA ALA A 333 -14.64 2.70 -26.21
C ALA A 333 -14.82 2.93 -27.72
N GLN A 334 -14.28 2.05 -28.55
CA GLN A 334 -14.39 2.15 -30.01
C GLN A 334 -15.78 1.76 -30.55
N GLN A 335 -16.56 0.97 -29.81
CA GLN A 335 -17.88 0.52 -30.29
C GLN A 335 -18.96 1.60 -30.12
N SER A 336 -19.14 2.10 -28.89
CA SER A 336 -20.14 3.12 -28.57
C SER A 336 -19.92 3.64 -27.15
N SER A 337 -20.45 4.83 -26.86
CA SER A 337 -20.49 5.38 -25.49
C SER A 337 -21.25 4.46 -24.54
N THR A 338 -22.39 3.91 -24.98
CA THR A 338 -23.19 2.98 -24.16
C THR A 338 -22.44 1.70 -23.83
N SER A 339 -21.66 1.15 -24.77
CA SER A 339 -20.82 -0.03 -24.54
C SER A 339 -19.73 0.27 -23.49
N MET A 340 -19.05 1.40 -23.61
CA MET A 340 -18.02 1.82 -22.65
C MET A 340 -18.59 2.10 -21.26
N ALA A 341 -19.76 2.74 -21.18
CA ALA A 341 -20.45 2.98 -19.92
C ALA A 341 -20.83 1.66 -19.23
N ALA A 342 -21.36 0.68 -19.97
CA ALA A 342 -21.65 -0.65 -19.44
C ALA A 342 -20.37 -1.37 -18.99
N PHE A 343 -19.30 -1.31 -19.78
CA PHE A 343 -17.99 -1.87 -19.42
C PHE A 343 -17.47 -1.29 -18.11
N GLN A 344 -17.59 0.03 -17.91
CA GLN A 344 -17.17 0.70 -16.69
C GLN A 344 -17.91 0.15 -15.45
N VAL A 345 -19.24 0.04 -15.51
CA VAL A 345 -20.04 -0.52 -14.41
C VAL A 345 -19.64 -1.96 -14.11
N CYS A 346 -19.54 -2.80 -15.14
CA CYS A 346 -19.13 -4.21 -15.00
C CYS A 346 -17.72 -4.33 -14.40
N LEU A 347 -16.78 -3.48 -14.83
CA LEU A 347 -15.41 -3.48 -14.32
C LEU A 347 -15.38 -3.14 -12.83
N GLN A 348 -16.19 -2.18 -12.37
CA GLN A 348 -16.24 -1.83 -10.94
C GLN A 348 -16.84 -2.93 -10.09
N VAL A 349 -17.93 -3.57 -10.55
CA VAL A 349 -18.52 -4.73 -9.85
C VAL A 349 -17.51 -5.90 -9.78
N TRP A 350 -16.80 -6.16 -10.89
CA TRP A 350 -15.75 -7.17 -10.93
C TRP A 350 -14.60 -6.85 -9.98
N LEU A 351 -14.13 -5.59 -9.93
CA LEU A 351 -13.07 -5.17 -9.01
C LEU A 351 -13.51 -5.31 -7.55
N ALA A 352 -14.71 -4.84 -7.20
CA ALA A 352 -15.26 -4.96 -5.84
C ALA A 352 -15.31 -6.42 -5.38
N THR A 353 -15.80 -7.32 -6.24
CA THR A 353 -15.89 -8.75 -5.93
C THR A 353 -14.50 -9.40 -5.86
N SER A 354 -13.59 -9.03 -6.77
CA SER A 354 -12.23 -9.60 -6.82
C SER A 354 -11.37 -9.17 -5.62
N LEU A 355 -11.57 -7.95 -5.10
CA LEU A 355 -10.79 -7.42 -3.98
C LEU A 355 -11.20 -8.03 -2.63
N LEU A 356 -12.41 -8.56 -2.51
CA LEU A 356 -12.80 -9.40 -1.37
C LEU A 356 -11.92 -10.67 -1.30
N ALA A 357 -11.67 -11.32 -2.44
CA ALA A 357 -10.79 -12.49 -2.53
C ALA A 357 -9.32 -12.11 -2.22
N ASP A 358 -8.89 -10.90 -2.60
CA ASP A 358 -7.53 -10.41 -2.30
C ASP A 358 -7.32 -10.22 -0.78
N GLY A 359 -8.35 -9.81 -0.04
CA GLY A 359 -8.30 -9.76 1.43
C GLY A 359 -8.01 -11.12 2.07
N LEU A 360 -8.61 -12.18 1.53
CA LEU A 360 -8.29 -13.56 1.95
C LEU A 360 -6.87 -13.97 1.54
N ALA A 361 -6.44 -13.59 0.34
CA ALA A 361 -5.09 -13.88 -0.14
C ALA A 361 -4.01 -13.24 0.76
N VAL A 362 -4.22 -12.01 1.23
CA VAL A 362 -3.34 -11.33 2.19
C VAL A 362 -3.25 -12.09 3.52
N ALA A 363 -4.39 -12.57 4.05
CA ALA A 363 -4.41 -13.37 5.27
C ALA A 363 -3.67 -14.71 5.08
N GLY A 364 -3.91 -15.37 3.95
CA GLY A 364 -3.20 -16.59 3.57
C GLY A 364 -1.70 -16.40 3.48
N GLN A 365 -1.24 -15.35 2.78
CA GLN A 365 0.17 -15.02 2.67
C GLN A 365 0.84 -14.81 4.04
N ALA A 366 0.18 -14.09 4.95
CA ALA A 366 0.70 -13.83 6.29
C ALA A 366 0.84 -15.11 7.13
N ILE A 367 -0.20 -15.96 7.14
CA ILE A 367 -0.20 -17.22 7.90
C ILE A 367 0.81 -18.20 7.32
N LEU A 368 0.85 -18.34 6.00
CA LEU A 368 1.79 -19.25 5.32
C LEU A 368 3.23 -18.85 5.60
N ALA A 369 3.55 -17.55 5.52
CA ALA A 369 4.87 -17.03 5.86
C ALA A 369 5.25 -17.32 7.32
N SER A 370 4.33 -17.14 8.27
CA SER A 370 4.60 -17.47 9.67
C SER A 370 4.74 -18.98 9.93
N ALA A 371 4.02 -19.82 9.20
CA ALA A 371 4.09 -21.27 9.34
C ALA A 371 5.43 -21.80 8.80
N PHE A 372 5.86 -21.33 7.62
CA PHE A 372 7.19 -21.65 7.08
C PHE A 372 8.33 -21.16 7.96
N ALA A 373 8.22 -19.98 8.57
CA ALA A 373 9.24 -19.48 9.49
C ALA A 373 9.38 -20.33 10.77
N LYS A 374 8.36 -21.10 11.13
CA LYS A 374 8.34 -22.02 12.30
C LYS A 374 8.53 -23.48 11.91
N ASP A 375 8.80 -23.76 10.63
CA ASP A 375 8.90 -25.11 10.06
C ASP A 375 7.64 -25.98 10.27
N ASP A 376 6.48 -25.33 10.45
CA ASP A 376 5.19 -25.97 10.68
C ASP A 376 4.48 -26.22 9.33
N HIS A 377 4.90 -27.29 8.66
CA HIS A 377 4.38 -27.66 7.34
C HIS A 377 2.90 -28.08 7.36
N ASP A 378 2.42 -28.65 8.47
CA ASP A 378 1.02 -29.06 8.62
C ASP A 378 0.10 -27.84 8.69
N ARG A 379 0.48 -26.82 9.48
CA ARG A 379 -0.26 -25.55 9.53
C ARG A 379 -0.21 -24.82 8.20
N ALA A 380 0.92 -24.86 7.48
CA ALA A 380 1.03 -24.28 6.15
C ALA A 380 0.08 -24.96 5.15
N ALA A 381 0.04 -26.30 5.12
CA ALA A 381 -0.86 -27.06 4.27
C ALA A 381 -2.34 -26.81 4.60
N ALA A 382 -2.68 -26.78 5.89
CA ALA A 382 -4.04 -26.49 6.36
C ALA A 382 -4.49 -25.06 6.00
N ALA A 383 -3.62 -24.07 6.17
CA ALA A 383 -3.90 -22.69 5.81
C ALA A 383 -4.06 -22.51 4.30
N ALA A 384 -3.17 -23.10 3.49
CA ALA A 384 -3.27 -23.08 2.04
C ALA A 384 -4.57 -23.73 1.55
N SER A 385 -4.90 -24.91 2.07
CA SER A 385 -6.15 -25.63 1.73
C SER A 385 -7.39 -24.79 2.04
N ARG A 386 -7.45 -24.16 3.23
CA ARG A 386 -8.60 -23.32 3.62
C ARG A 386 -8.73 -22.06 2.77
N VAL A 387 -7.63 -21.38 2.49
CA VAL A 387 -7.64 -20.16 1.67
C VAL A 387 -8.06 -20.45 0.23
N LEU A 388 -7.77 -21.65 -0.28
CA LEU A 388 -8.16 -22.09 -1.63
C LEU A 388 -9.61 -22.57 -1.73
N GLN A 389 -10.28 -22.85 -0.59
CA GLN A 389 -11.64 -23.40 -0.56
C GLN A 389 -12.73 -22.36 -0.28
N VAL A 390 -12.36 -21.14 0.15
CA VAL A 390 -13.25 -19.97 0.29
C VAL A 390 -13.28 -19.21 -1.02
#